data_AF-A0A7S2TQU2-F1
#
_entry.id   AF-A0A7S2TQU2-F1
#
_cell.length_a   1.000
_cell.length_b   1.000
_cell.length_c   1.000
_cell.angle_alpha   90.00
_cell.angle_beta   90.00
_cell.angle_gamma   90.00
#
_symmetry.space_group_name_H-M   'P 1'
#
loop_
_entity.id
_entity.type
_entity.pdbx_description
1 polymer ?
#
loop_
_entity_poly.entity_id
_entity_poly.type
_entity_poly.pdbx_seq_one_letter_code
_entity_poly.pdbx_strand_id
1 'polypeptide(L)'
;HLTDARHQYGMWVLEGDGVEKDEVKGIELLRQCALQWKSPFAYYDLAKCYIDGKGVEVDYTRAIAYLYEALGNGHPHAKKEIERALALQKIEMKEEAAGHNGTTSRNPLDDI
;
A
#
# COMPACT_ATOMS: atom_id res chain seq x y z
N HIS A 1 -0.61 0.33 27.34
CA HIS A 1 -1.16 1.23 26.31
C HIS A 1 -2.00 0.39 25.34
N LEU A 2 -3.29 0.70 25.17
CA LEU A 2 -4.23 -0.11 24.37
C LEU A 2 -3.95 -0.04 22.86
N THR A 3 -3.28 1.03 22.42
CA THR A 3 -2.95 1.31 21.03
C THR A 3 -1.93 0.32 20.47
N ASP A 4 -0.88 -0.01 21.24
CA ASP A 4 0.15 -0.97 20.83
C ASP A 4 -0.42 -2.40 20.69
N ALA A 5 -1.32 -2.79 21.60
CA ALA A 5 -1.95 -4.11 21.56
C ALA A 5 -2.88 -4.27 20.35
N ARG A 6 -3.66 -3.22 20.00
CA ARG A 6 -4.52 -3.25 18.81
C ARG A 6 -3.71 -3.21 17.51
N HIS A 7 -2.61 -2.47 17.50
CA HIS A 7 -1.67 -2.43 16.38
C HIS A 7 -1.04 -3.81 16.15
N GLN A 8 -0.48 -4.44 17.20
CA GLN A 8 0.08 -5.79 17.12
C GLN A 8 -0.96 -6.84 16.71
N TYR A 9 -2.17 -6.76 17.26
CA TYR A 9 -3.25 -7.66 16.89
C TYR A 9 -3.65 -7.49 15.41
N GLY A 10 -3.73 -6.25 14.91
CA GLY A 10 -3.95 -5.98 13.48
C GLY A 10 -2.88 -6.61 12.59
N MET A 11 -1.61 -6.56 13.01
CA MET A 11 -0.50 -7.22 12.30
C MET A 11 -0.61 -8.74 12.32
N TRP A 12 -0.93 -9.35 13.47
CA TRP A 12 -1.10 -10.81 13.57
C TRP A 12 -2.23 -11.31 12.68
N VAL A 13 -3.34 -10.58 12.61
CA VAL A 13 -4.48 -10.92 11.74
C VAL A 13 -4.12 -10.75 10.26
N LEU A 14 -3.26 -9.78 9.91
CA LEU A 14 -2.73 -9.61 8.55
C LEU A 14 -1.78 -10.73 8.14
N GLU A 15 -0.89 -11.13 9.04
CA GLU A 15 0.13 -12.16 8.77
C GLU A 15 -0.44 -13.58 8.91
N GLY A 16 -1.54 -13.75 9.65
CA GLY A 16 -2.12 -15.06 9.97
C GLY A 16 -1.32 -15.83 11.02
N ASP A 17 -0.50 -15.14 11.82
CA ASP A 17 0.36 -15.78 12.81
C ASP A 17 -0.43 -16.10 14.08
N GLY A 18 -0.90 -17.36 14.18
CA GLY A 18 -1.68 -17.86 15.31
C GLY A 18 -3.17 -17.46 15.33
N VAL A 19 -3.64 -16.72 14.33
CA VAL A 19 -5.05 -16.34 14.12
C VAL A 19 -5.46 -16.55 12.67
N GLU A 20 -6.76 -16.72 12.42
CA GLU A 20 -7.29 -16.83 11.05
C GLU A 20 -6.93 -15.58 10.25
N LYS A 21 -6.27 -15.77 9.10
CA LYS A 21 -5.78 -14.70 8.26
C LYS A 21 -6.97 -13.91 7.69
N ASP A 22 -7.11 -12.67 8.14
CA ASP A 22 -8.20 -11.78 7.72
C ASP A 22 -7.64 -10.39 7.46
N GLU A 23 -7.06 -10.23 6.27
CA GLU A 23 -6.37 -9.00 5.88
C GLU A 23 -7.29 -7.77 5.96
N VAL A 24 -8.59 -7.95 5.66
CA VAL A 24 -9.60 -6.89 5.74
C VAL A 24 -9.77 -6.41 7.18
N LYS A 25 -9.94 -7.35 8.12
CA LYS A 25 -10.11 -7.01 9.54
C LYS A 25 -8.84 -6.43 10.15
N GLY A 26 -7.67 -6.92 9.76
CA GLY A 26 -6.39 -6.35 10.20
C GLY A 26 -6.20 -4.89 9.75
N ILE A 27 -6.60 -4.57 8.51
CA ILE A 27 -6.57 -3.20 7.98
C ILE A 27 -7.58 -2.30 8.69
N GLU A 28 -8.78 -2.79 8.97
CA GLU A 28 -9.79 -2.06 9.73
C GLU A 28 -9.23 -1.62 11.09
N LEU A 29 -8.53 -2.53 11.79
CA LEU A 29 -7.88 -2.26 13.07
C LEU A 29 -6.73 -1.26 12.94
N LEU A 30 -5.87 -1.41 11.94
CA LEU A 30 -4.80 -0.44 11.66
C LEU A 30 -5.37 0.95 11.34
N ARG A 31 -6.44 1.02 10.54
CA ARG A 31 -7.12 2.26 10.19
C ARG A 31 -7.74 2.93 11.41
N GLN A 32 -8.34 2.16 12.32
CA GLN A 32 -8.82 2.69 13.59
C GLN A 32 -7.66 3.24 14.45
N CYS A 33 -6.54 2.51 14.53
CA CYS A 33 -5.34 2.96 15.23
C CYS A 33 -4.77 4.26 14.63
N ALA A 34 -4.70 4.35 13.30
CA ALA A 34 -4.22 5.51 12.58
C ALA A 34 -5.15 6.72 12.78
N LEU A 35 -6.46 6.56 12.55
CA LEU A 35 -7.41 7.67 12.58
C LEU A 35 -7.76 8.14 14.00
N GLN A 36 -7.96 7.21 14.94
CA GLN A 36 -8.36 7.57 16.30
C GLN A 36 -7.19 7.98 17.18
N TRP A 37 -6.03 7.31 17.03
CA TRP A 37 -4.89 7.49 17.92
C TRP A 37 -3.73 8.23 17.27
N LYS A 38 -3.86 8.58 15.98
CA LYS A 38 -2.82 9.25 15.18
C LYS A 38 -1.45 8.58 15.32
N SER A 39 -1.44 7.26 15.45
CA SER A 39 -0.21 6.51 15.70
C SER A 39 0.68 6.53 14.45
N PRO A 40 1.93 7.02 14.53
CA PRO A 40 2.85 7.06 13.39
C PRO A 40 3.12 5.65 12.82
N PHE A 41 3.16 4.63 13.69
CA PHE A 41 3.34 3.23 13.28
C PHE A 41 2.11 2.67 12.57
N ALA A 42 0.91 3.00 13.03
CA ALA A 42 -0.33 2.53 12.37
C ALA A 42 -0.50 3.14 10.97
N TYR A 43 -0.16 4.43 10.80
CA TYR A 43 -0.14 5.06 9.48
C TYR A 43 0.88 4.39 8.54
N TYR A 44 2.06 4.06 9.07
CA TYR A 44 3.11 3.37 8.32
C TYR A 44 2.68 1.97 7.85
N ASP A 45 2.11 1.15 8.73
CA ASP A 45 1.68 -0.20 8.35
C ASP A 45 0.45 -0.19 7.43
N LEU A 46 -0.48 0.75 7.64
CA LEU A 46 -1.60 0.95 6.73
C LEU A 46 -1.11 1.29 5.32
N ALA A 47 -0.12 2.19 5.21
CA ALA A 47 0.48 2.52 3.92
C ALA A 47 1.15 1.31 3.25
N LYS A 48 1.85 0.46 4.02
CA LYS A 48 2.43 -0.78 3.49
C LYS A 48 1.36 -1.73 2.94
N CYS A 49 0.18 -1.80 3.57
CA CYS A 49 -0.92 -2.61 3.05
C CYS A 49 -1.38 -2.13 1.66
N TYR A 50 -1.45 -0.80 1.46
CA TYR A 50 -1.76 -0.21 0.14
C TYR A 50 -0.63 -0.36 -0.89
N ILE A 51 0.64 -0.47 -0.47
CA ILE A 51 1.77 -0.73 -1.38
C ILE A 51 1.79 -2.20 -1.81
N ASP A 52 1.60 -3.11 -0.85
CA ASP A 52 1.68 -4.56 -1.08
C ASP A 52 0.37 -5.15 -1.62
N GLY A 53 -0.74 -4.39 -1.59
CA GLY A 53 -2.07 -4.88 -2.00
C GLY A 53 -2.65 -5.95 -1.07
N LYS A 54 -2.28 -5.93 0.22
CA LYS A 54 -2.75 -6.91 1.22
C LYS A 54 -4.08 -6.43 1.77
N GLY A 55 -5.16 -7.19 1.57
CA GLY A 55 -6.52 -6.88 2.01
C GLY A 55 -7.16 -5.59 1.43
N VAL A 56 -6.45 -4.83 0.60
CA VAL A 56 -6.92 -3.65 -0.14
C VAL A 56 -6.29 -3.64 -1.53
N GLU A 57 -6.94 -2.96 -2.48
CA GLU A 57 -6.32 -2.71 -3.78
C GLU A 57 -5.05 -1.86 -3.65
N VAL A 58 -4.06 -2.18 -4.49
CA VAL A 58 -2.81 -1.43 -4.56
C VAL A 58 -3.13 0.02 -4.94
N ASP A 59 -2.72 0.96 -4.09
CA ASP A 59 -2.87 2.39 -4.34
C ASP A 59 -1.72 3.15 -3.70
N TYR A 60 -0.67 3.37 -4.50
CA TYR A 60 0.51 4.10 -4.03
C TYR A 60 0.18 5.54 -3.67
N THR A 61 -0.81 6.17 -4.30
CA THR A 61 -1.19 7.56 -3.99
C THR A 61 -1.73 7.65 -2.57
N ARG A 62 -2.63 6.75 -2.20
CA ARG A 62 -3.13 6.63 -0.82
C ARG A 62 -2.03 6.22 0.14
N ALA A 63 -1.17 5.27 -0.23
CA ALA A 63 -0.04 4.86 0.61
C ALA A 63 0.90 6.02 0.95
N ILE A 64 1.27 6.82 -0.05
CA ILE A 64 2.14 7.99 0.11
C ILE A 64 1.49 9.02 1.04
N ALA A 65 0.19 9.28 0.88
CA ALA A 65 -0.55 10.19 1.77
C ALA A 65 -0.49 9.74 3.24
N TYR A 66 -0.71 8.45 3.52
CA TYR A 66 -0.59 7.91 4.87
C TYR A 66 0.85 7.94 5.39
N LEU A 67 1.86 7.74 4.54
CA LEU A 67 3.26 7.86 4.96
C LEU A 67 3.64 9.31 5.28
N TYR A 68 3.08 10.31 4.61
CA TYR A 68 3.27 11.71 4.97
C TYR A 68 2.69 12.01 6.37
N GLU A 69 1.52 11.46 6.70
CA GLU A 69 0.97 11.53 8.07
C GLU A 69 1.90 10.85 9.08
N ALA A 70 2.41 9.65 8.77
CA ALA A 70 3.38 8.96 9.62
C ALA A 70 4.66 9.79 9.83
N LEU A 71 5.17 10.42 8.77
CA LEU A 71 6.36 11.27 8.81
C LEU A 71 6.11 12.53 9.66
N GLY A 72 4.95 13.18 9.50
CA GLY A 72 4.55 14.34 10.29
C GLY A 72 4.41 14.04 11.78
N ASN A 73 4.02 12.79 12.13
CA ASN A 73 3.95 12.30 13.50
C ASN A 73 5.28 11.70 14.01
N GLY A 74 6.38 11.82 13.27
CA GLY A 74 7.72 11.47 13.73
C GLY A 74 8.17 10.04 13.44
N HIS A 75 7.55 9.32 12.50
CA HIS A 75 7.98 7.97 12.15
C HIS A 75 9.35 7.97 11.42
N PRO A 76 10.40 7.34 11.96
CA PRO A 76 11.76 7.46 11.45
C PRO A 76 11.97 6.80 10.07
N HIS A 77 11.14 5.81 9.73
CA HIS A 77 11.24 5.07 8.46
C HIS A 77 10.22 5.53 7.40
N ALA A 78 9.32 6.46 7.73
CA ALA A 78 8.29 6.86 6.78
C ALA A 78 8.88 7.48 5.50
N LYS A 79 9.91 8.33 5.64
CA LYS A 79 10.59 8.95 4.49
C LYS A 79 11.11 7.92 3.48
N LYS A 80 11.76 6.86 3.97
CA LYS A 80 12.33 5.81 3.12
C LYS A 80 11.24 5.06 2.35
N GLU A 81 10.12 4.76 3.00
CA GLU A 81 9.00 4.11 2.32
C GLU A 81 8.26 5.05 1.37
N ILE A 82 8.25 6.38 1.61
CA ILE A 82 7.70 7.35 0.63
C ILE A 82 8.51 7.29 -0.66
N GLU A 83 9.84 7.32 -0.54
CA GLU A 83 10.75 7.21 -1.70
C GLU A 83 10.55 5.89 -2.45
N ARG A 84 10.34 4.79 -1.72
CA ARG A 84 10.03 3.48 -2.30
C ARG A 84 8.68 3.45 -3.02
N ALA A 85 7.61 3.96 -2.39
CA ALA A 85 6.27 3.99 -2.96
C ALA A 85 6.21 4.86 -4.22
N LEU A 86 6.87 6.02 -4.23
CA LEU A 86 7.03 6.86 -5.42
C LEU A 86 7.79 6.15 -6.54
N ALA A 87 8.83 5.39 -6.21
CA ALA A 87 9.57 4.61 -7.19
C ALA A 87 8.69 3.52 -7.81
N LEU A 88 7.90 2.80 -7.01
CA LEU A 88 6.97 1.77 -7.48
C LEU A 88 5.87 2.37 -8.38
N GLN A 89 5.25 3.47 -7.95
CA GLN A 89 4.26 4.20 -8.75
C GLN A 89 4.83 4.60 -10.13
N LYS A 90 6.08 5.07 -10.16
CA LYS A 90 6.75 5.46 -11.40
C LYS A 90 7.06 4.27 -12.31
N ILE A 91 7.31 3.09 -11.74
CA ILE A 91 7.53 1.86 -12.50
C ILE A 91 6.23 1.42 -13.15
N GLU A 92 5.13 1.39 -12.39
CA GLU A 92 3.80 1.00 -12.89
C GLU A 92 3.35 1.89 -14.05
N MET A 93 3.50 3.22 -13.91
CA MET A 93 3.24 4.18 -15.00
C MET A 93 4.13 3.96 -16.25
N LYS A 94 5.36 3.45 -16.08
CA LYS A 94 6.27 3.18 -17.19
C LYS A 94 5.94 1.87 -17.91
N GLU A 95 5.49 0.86 -17.18
CA GLU A 95 5.07 -0.41 -17.77
C GLU A 95 3.81 -0.23 -18.60
N GLU A 96 2.84 0.57 -18.16
CA GLU A 96 1.67 0.95 -18.96
C GLU A 96 2.04 1.73 -20.23
N ALA A 97 3.05 2.60 -20.15
CA ALA A 97 3.57 3.33 -21.31
C ALA A 97 4.34 2.41 -22.28
N ALA A 98 4.97 1.34 -21.80
CA ALA A 98 5.68 0.37 -22.62
C ALA A 98 4.74 -0.67 -23.29
N GLY A 99 3.57 -0.93 -22.69
CA GLY A 99 2.58 -1.88 -23.19
C GLY A 99 1.82 -1.46 -24.46
N HIS A 100 1.90 -0.19 -24.88
CA HIS A 100 1.18 0.31 -26.07
C HIS A 100 1.94 0.18 -27.40
N ASN A 101 3.11 -0.45 -27.43
CA ASN A 101 3.92 -0.60 -28.66
C ASN A 101 3.85 -2.01 -29.29
N GLY A 102 2.74 -2.74 -29.10
CA GLY A 102 2.62 -4.16 -29.50
C GLY A 102 1.64 -4.51 -30.63
N THR A 103 0.75 -3.62 -31.08
CA THR A 103 -0.23 -3.96 -32.14
C THR A 103 -0.24 -2.93 -33.26
N THR A 104 0.89 -2.76 -33.93
CA THR A 104 0.91 -2.26 -35.32
C THR A 104 1.99 -3.02 -36.06
N SER A 105 1.64 -4.22 -36.49
CA SER A 105 2.33 -4.88 -37.61
C SER A 105 1.28 -5.55 -38.50
N ARG A 106 0.68 -4.68 -39.33
CA ARG A 106 0.29 -4.85 -40.75
C ARG A 106 -0.18 -6.22 -41.26
N ASN A 107 -1.28 -6.18 -42.03
CA ASN A 107 -1.14 -6.45 -43.46
C ASN A 107 -2.20 -5.67 -44.30
N PRO A 108 -1.82 -4.81 -45.25
CA PRO A 108 -2.74 -4.22 -46.21
C PRO A 108 -3.03 -5.15 -47.41
N LEU A 109 -3.10 -6.47 -47.16
CA LEU A 109 -3.36 -7.49 -48.19
C LEU A 109 -4.63 -8.31 -47.91
N ASP A 110 -5.39 -7.98 -46.87
CA ASP A 110 -6.65 -8.67 -46.53
C ASP A 110 -7.89 -8.11 -47.28
N ASP A 111 -7.71 -7.09 -48.13
CA ASP A 111 -8.79 -6.46 -48.93
C ASP A 111 -8.56 -6.62 -50.45
N ILE A 112 -8.45 -7.86 -50.94
CA ILE A 112 -8.60 -8.20 -52.37
C ILE A 112 -9.94 -8.93 -52.58
#